data_AF-A0ABD3Q3G6-F1
#
_entry.id   AF-A0ABD3Q3G6-F1
#
_cell.length_a   1.000
_cell.length_b   1.000
_cell.length_c   1.000
_cell.angle_alpha   90.00
_cell.angle_beta   90.00
_cell.angle_gamma   90.00
#
_symmetry.space_group_name_H-M   'P 1'
#
loop_
_entity.id
_entity.type
_entity.pdbx_description
1 polymer ?
#
loop_
_entity_poly.entity_id
_entity_poly.type
_entity_poly.pdbx_seq_one_letter_code
_entity_poly.pdbx_strand_id
1 'polypeptide(L)'
;MVWNPALDEGDAVDNFIVDACSALSKSITQTPFHELNCVESPDFEAEAGKPREISIDSLLAQLHECNYNCRSALDKVTTHSENFVTTWNQDERDQFDSSFRVYRDSLRMISKNLVNSKSCKDVIDYHYRFKLVENFRRFKAKKQEQAREMMETVEYRMLKEKRNSEARRGEHSDEVLSSSDDDGCNTMVGLSSKPLHRNGAINNRIRTWFRTGGQTNGNDGATQLRRNRACTFLIEVKNQVGTDAYMALAKCLRAYNAQCQSSLLDVKASAQDIMKSHPYLFEEFVNEFLPKEIR
;
A
#
# COMPACT_ATOMS: atom_id res chain seq x y z
N MET A 1 -43.11 0.93 -4.34
CA MET A 1 -42.36 0.68 -3.10
C MET A 1 -41.36 -0.43 -3.42
N VAL A 2 -40.07 -0.25 -3.13
CA VAL A 2 -38.98 -1.18 -3.55
C VAL A 2 -38.50 -2.06 -2.38
N TRP A 3 -38.81 -1.64 -1.15
CA TRP A 3 -38.57 -2.39 0.08
C TRP A 3 -39.64 -1.99 1.10
N ASN A 4 -40.12 -2.96 1.86
CA ASN A 4 -41.01 -2.80 2.99
C ASN A 4 -40.26 -3.16 4.30
N PRO A 5 -39.78 -2.17 5.06
CA PRO A 5 -39.04 -2.40 6.31
C PRO A 5 -39.84 -3.15 7.37
N ALA A 6 -41.18 -3.13 7.31
CA ALA A 6 -42.03 -3.81 8.29
C ALA A 6 -42.04 -5.34 8.12
N LEU A 7 -41.54 -5.86 6.99
CA LEU A 7 -41.44 -7.29 6.71
C LEU A 7 -39.99 -7.80 6.80
N ASP A 8 -39.07 -6.90 7.16
CA ASP A 8 -37.64 -7.11 7.31
C ASP A 8 -37.32 -7.31 8.81
N GLU A 9 -37.96 -8.30 9.41
CA GLU A 9 -37.78 -8.62 10.84
C GLU A 9 -36.80 -9.79 11.03
N GLY A 10 -35.68 -9.53 11.71
CA GLY A 10 -34.68 -10.53 12.12
C GLY A 10 -33.67 -10.92 11.03
N ASP A 11 -32.97 -12.04 11.24
CA ASP A 11 -31.86 -12.48 10.36
C ASP A 11 -32.34 -13.17 9.07
N ALA A 12 -33.63 -13.09 8.72
CA ALA A 12 -34.22 -13.84 7.61
C ALA A 12 -33.63 -13.42 6.25
N VAL A 13 -33.42 -12.12 6.05
CA VAL A 13 -32.84 -11.57 4.82
C VAL A 13 -31.36 -11.96 4.69
N ASP A 14 -30.61 -11.89 5.79
CA ASP A 14 -29.20 -12.27 5.80
C ASP A 14 -29.02 -13.77 5.53
N ASN A 15 -29.84 -14.62 6.16
CA ASN A 15 -29.85 -16.06 5.89
C ASN A 15 -30.20 -16.35 4.43
N PHE A 16 -31.19 -15.65 3.86
CA PHE A 16 -31.54 -15.78 2.45
C PHE A 16 -30.36 -15.39 1.53
N ILE A 17 -29.65 -14.30 1.80
CA ILE A 17 -28.49 -13.88 1.00
C ILE A 17 -27.41 -14.96 1.05
N VAL A 18 -27.11 -15.51 2.23
CA VAL A 18 -26.11 -16.57 2.39
C VAL A 18 -26.50 -17.83 1.61
N ASP A 19 -27.75 -18.27 1.74
CA ASP A 19 -28.26 -19.45 1.06
C ASP A 19 -28.28 -19.27 -0.47
N ALA A 20 -28.74 -18.10 -0.93
CA ALA A 20 -28.77 -17.76 -2.35
C ALA A 20 -27.36 -17.67 -2.94
N CYS A 21 -26.43 -17.03 -2.23
CA CYS A 21 -25.03 -16.95 -2.65
C CYS A 21 -24.40 -18.35 -2.74
N SER A 22 -24.58 -19.19 -1.73
CA SER A 22 -24.09 -20.58 -1.74
C SER A 22 -24.67 -21.39 -2.91
N ALA A 23 -25.96 -21.22 -3.20
CA ALA A 23 -26.61 -21.90 -4.31
C ALA A 23 -26.07 -21.43 -5.68
N LEU A 24 -25.90 -20.12 -5.84
CA LEU A 24 -25.36 -19.51 -7.06
C LEU A 24 -23.87 -19.79 -7.26
N SER A 25 -23.06 -19.84 -6.20
CA SER A 25 -21.63 -20.18 -6.27
C SER A 25 -21.39 -21.54 -6.92
N LYS A 26 -22.29 -22.51 -6.71
CA LYS A 26 -22.21 -23.84 -7.36
C LYS A 26 -22.44 -23.77 -8.87
N SER A 27 -23.14 -22.75 -9.37
CA SER A 27 -23.40 -22.53 -10.78
C SER A 27 -22.27 -21.77 -11.50
N ILE A 28 -21.39 -21.10 -10.75
CA ILE A 28 -20.20 -20.41 -11.27
C ILE A 28 -19.15 -21.47 -11.63
N THR A 29 -19.31 -22.06 -12.81
CA THR A 29 -18.51 -23.17 -13.32
C THR A 29 -17.24 -22.73 -14.07
N GLN A 30 -16.96 -21.43 -14.21
CA GLN A 30 -15.78 -20.92 -14.90
C GLN A 30 -14.64 -20.60 -13.91
N THR A 31 -13.72 -21.55 -13.83
CA THR A 31 -12.74 -21.78 -12.76
C THR A 31 -11.44 -20.94 -12.68
N PRO A 32 -11.13 -19.89 -13.49
CA PRO A 32 -9.95 -19.06 -13.18
C PRO A 32 -10.27 -17.79 -12.36
N PHE A 33 -11.48 -17.24 -12.46
CA PHE A 33 -11.76 -15.86 -12.04
C PHE A 33 -12.16 -15.74 -10.57
N HIS A 34 -13.07 -16.60 -10.12
CA HIS A 34 -13.46 -16.66 -8.71
C HIS A 34 -12.25 -17.03 -7.84
N GLU A 35 -11.41 -17.99 -8.28
CA GLU A 35 -10.21 -18.40 -7.54
C GLU A 35 -9.18 -17.27 -7.41
N LEU A 36 -8.80 -16.59 -8.50
CA LEU A 36 -7.84 -15.48 -8.42
C LEU A 36 -8.40 -14.30 -7.60
N ASN A 37 -9.69 -14.01 -7.73
CA ASN A 37 -10.32 -12.93 -6.98
C ASN A 37 -10.49 -13.24 -5.49
N CYS A 38 -10.74 -14.50 -5.15
CA CYS A 38 -10.96 -14.97 -3.79
C CYS A 38 -9.61 -15.14 -3.06
N VAL A 39 -8.65 -15.86 -3.65
CA VAL A 39 -7.34 -16.15 -3.05
C VAL A 39 -6.51 -14.89 -2.80
N GLU A 40 -6.61 -13.89 -3.68
CA GLU A 40 -5.91 -12.60 -3.52
C GLU A 40 -6.76 -11.52 -2.81
N SER A 41 -7.92 -11.90 -2.25
CA SER A 41 -8.73 -10.99 -1.45
C SER A 41 -8.05 -10.70 -0.10
N PRO A 42 -8.04 -9.43 0.38
CA PRO A 42 -7.65 -9.11 1.75
C PRO A 42 -8.48 -9.83 2.81
N ASP A 43 -9.71 -10.20 2.45
CA ASP A 43 -10.66 -10.97 3.27
C ASP A 43 -11.23 -12.09 2.40
N PHE A 44 -10.59 -13.26 2.49
CA PHE A 44 -10.94 -14.46 1.73
C PHE A 44 -12.31 -15.00 2.16
N GLU A 45 -12.61 -14.99 3.47
CA GLU A 45 -13.83 -15.56 4.01
C GLU A 45 -15.07 -14.76 3.57
N ALA A 46 -14.96 -13.42 3.58
CA ALA A 46 -16.04 -12.56 3.09
C ALA A 46 -16.28 -12.74 1.58
N GLU A 47 -15.22 -12.89 0.78
CA GLU A 47 -15.31 -13.06 -0.67
C GLU A 47 -15.85 -14.46 -1.06
N ALA A 48 -15.51 -15.49 -0.28
CA ALA A 48 -16.04 -16.84 -0.42
C ALA A 48 -17.55 -16.90 -0.07
N GLY A 49 -17.98 -16.15 0.95
CA GLY A 49 -19.38 -16.10 1.37
C GLY A 49 -20.27 -15.23 0.47
N LYS A 50 -19.73 -14.11 -0.05
CA LYS A 50 -20.45 -13.17 -0.93
C LYS A 50 -19.60 -12.85 -2.16
N PRO A 51 -19.56 -13.77 -3.15
CA PRO A 51 -18.79 -13.58 -4.38
C PRO A 51 -19.16 -12.29 -5.10
N ARG A 52 -18.15 -11.54 -5.56
CA ARG A 52 -18.35 -10.32 -6.36
C ARG A 52 -19.09 -10.55 -7.65
N GLU A 53 -19.16 -11.78 -8.16
CA GLU A 53 -19.91 -12.15 -9.35
C GLU A 53 -21.43 -12.14 -9.13
N ILE A 54 -21.88 -12.20 -7.87
CA ILE A 54 -23.31 -12.27 -7.53
C ILE A 54 -23.85 -10.86 -7.23
N SER A 55 -24.95 -10.50 -7.90
CA SER A 55 -25.65 -9.22 -7.71
C SER A 55 -26.60 -9.31 -6.50
N ILE A 56 -26.14 -8.83 -5.34
CA ILE A 56 -26.95 -8.81 -4.11
C ILE A 56 -28.21 -7.95 -4.30
N ASP A 57 -28.10 -6.82 -5.00
CA ASP A 57 -29.25 -5.95 -5.27
C ASP A 57 -30.35 -6.68 -6.05
N SER A 58 -29.97 -7.53 -7.01
CA SER A 58 -30.92 -8.35 -7.76
C SER A 58 -31.59 -9.40 -6.87
N LEU A 59 -30.86 -9.99 -5.92
CA LEU A 59 -31.41 -10.96 -4.96
C LEU A 59 -32.43 -10.31 -4.03
N LEU A 60 -32.12 -9.11 -3.52
CA LEU A 60 -33.03 -8.36 -2.66
C LEU A 60 -34.31 -7.93 -3.39
N ALA A 61 -34.18 -7.50 -4.65
CA ALA A 61 -35.33 -7.20 -5.48
C ALA A 61 -36.23 -8.44 -5.68
N GLN A 62 -35.62 -9.61 -5.93
CA GLN A 62 -36.37 -10.85 -6.08
C GLN A 62 -37.07 -11.29 -4.80
N LEU A 63 -36.44 -11.08 -3.64
CA LEU A 63 -37.05 -11.34 -2.34
C LEU A 63 -38.29 -10.48 -2.10
N HIS A 64 -38.20 -9.19 -2.43
CA HIS A 64 -39.33 -8.27 -2.35
C HIS A 64 -40.47 -8.68 -3.30
N GLU A 65 -40.17 -9.04 -4.55
CA GLU A 65 -41.18 -9.56 -5.50
C GLU A 65 -41.88 -10.83 -5.02
N CYS A 66 -41.20 -11.63 -4.20
CA CYS A 66 -41.74 -12.83 -3.56
C CYS A 66 -42.42 -12.53 -2.22
N ASN A 67 -42.72 -11.27 -1.91
CA ASN A 67 -43.30 -10.83 -0.63
C ASN A 67 -42.54 -11.40 0.58
N TYR A 68 -41.20 -11.35 0.54
CA TYR A 68 -40.32 -11.83 1.61
C TYR A 68 -40.38 -13.34 1.89
N ASN A 69 -40.97 -14.13 0.98
CA ASN A 69 -40.93 -15.58 1.06
C ASN A 69 -39.58 -16.12 0.56
N CYS A 70 -38.67 -16.36 1.50
CA CYS A 70 -37.30 -16.83 1.22
C CYS A 70 -37.25 -18.11 0.38
N ARG A 71 -38.15 -19.08 0.64
CA ARG A 71 -38.17 -20.36 -0.11
C ARG A 71 -38.55 -20.16 -1.57
N SER A 72 -39.60 -19.37 -1.81
CA SER A 72 -40.04 -19.07 -3.18
C SER A 72 -39.02 -18.22 -3.93
N ALA A 73 -38.38 -17.26 -3.25
CA ALA A 73 -37.31 -16.46 -3.83
C ALA A 73 -36.10 -17.32 -4.20
N LEU A 74 -35.69 -18.23 -3.32
CA LEU A 74 -34.55 -19.14 -3.55
C LEU A 74 -34.82 -20.07 -4.75
N ASP A 75 -36.02 -20.64 -4.83
CA ASP A 75 -36.41 -21.49 -5.97
C ASP A 75 -36.32 -20.73 -7.31
N LYS A 76 -36.80 -19.47 -7.35
CA LYS A 76 -36.65 -18.62 -8.55
C LYS A 76 -35.20 -18.27 -8.87
N VAL A 77 -34.40 -17.97 -7.86
CA VAL A 77 -32.97 -17.64 -8.01
C VAL A 77 -32.18 -18.83 -8.55
N THR A 78 -32.45 -20.03 -8.04
CA THR A 78 -31.80 -21.26 -8.53
C THR A 78 -32.25 -21.64 -9.94
N THR A 79 -33.51 -21.40 -10.28
CA THR A 79 -34.05 -21.69 -11.62
C THR A 79 -33.52 -20.71 -12.68
N HIS A 80 -33.27 -19.46 -12.32
CA HIS A 80 -32.82 -18.39 -13.23
C HIS A 80 -31.48 -17.79 -12.79
N SER A 81 -30.49 -18.63 -12.47
CA SER A 81 -29.20 -18.22 -11.90
C SER A 81 -28.46 -17.18 -12.73
N GLU A 82 -28.63 -17.20 -14.06
CA GLU A 82 -27.99 -16.30 -15.02
C GLU A 82 -28.34 -14.82 -14.80
N ASN A 83 -29.53 -14.53 -14.26
CA ASN A 83 -29.97 -13.16 -14.02
C ASN A 83 -29.32 -12.52 -12.78
N PHE A 84 -28.78 -13.36 -11.89
CA PHE A 84 -28.21 -12.95 -10.61
C PHE A 84 -26.68 -13.00 -10.60
N VAL A 85 -26.08 -13.66 -11.59
CA VAL A 85 -24.63 -13.82 -11.72
C VAL A 85 -24.13 -13.04 -12.93
N THR A 86 -23.18 -12.14 -12.70
CA THR A 86 -22.48 -11.42 -13.75
C THR A 86 -21.29 -12.26 -14.22
N THR A 87 -21.47 -13.04 -15.28
CA THR A 87 -20.41 -13.85 -15.89
C THR A 87 -19.69 -13.09 -17.00
N TRP A 88 -18.36 -13.17 -17.01
CA TRP A 88 -17.49 -12.60 -18.04
C TRP A 88 -16.54 -13.68 -18.54
N ASN A 89 -16.66 -14.01 -19.83
CA ASN A 89 -15.81 -15.02 -20.44
C ASN A 89 -14.38 -14.49 -20.63
N GLN A 90 -13.41 -15.37 -20.87
CA GLN A 90 -12.01 -14.98 -21.07
C GLN A 90 -11.85 -14.01 -22.24
N ASP A 91 -12.46 -14.32 -23.39
CA ASP A 91 -12.37 -13.48 -24.59
C ASP A 91 -12.95 -12.07 -24.38
N GLU A 92 -14.08 -11.96 -23.67
CA GLU A 92 -14.72 -10.68 -23.35
C GLU A 92 -13.82 -9.81 -22.47
N ARG A 93 -13.11 -10.44 -21.52
CA ARG A 93 -12.16 -9.77 -20.64
C ARG A 93 -10.92 -9.33 -21.39
N ASP A 94 -10.36 -10.18 -22.24
CA ASP A 94 -9.19 -9.82 -23.04
C ASP A 94 -9.51 -8.68 -24.01
N GLN A 95 -10.74 -8.66 -24.54
CA GLN A 95 -11.24 -7.55 -25.36
C GLN A 95 -11.47 -6.28 -24.53
N PHE A 96 -12.01 -6.40 -23.31
CA PHE A 96 -12.12 -5.28 -22.37
C PHE A 96 -10.75 -4.72 -22.02
N ASP A 97 -9.79 -5.56 -21.65
CA ASP A 97 -8.45 -5.16 -21.25
C ASP A 97 -7.68 -4.52 -22.40
N SER A 98 -7.80 -5.07 -23.61
CA SER A 98 -7.24 -4.47 -24.82
C SER A 98 -7.83 -3.09 -25.07
N SER A 99 -9.15 -2.96 -24.97
CA SER A 99 -9.85 -1.67 -25.10
C SER A 99 -9.48 -0.70 -23.99
N PHE A 100 -9.32 -1.17 -22.75
CA PHE A 100 -8.95 -0.37 -21.59
C PHE A 100 -7.52 0.20 -21.74
N ARG A 101 -6.60 -0.54 -22.35
CA ARG A 101 -5.24 -0.02 -22.66
C ARG A 101 -5.27 1.13 -23.66
N VAL A 102 -6.15 1.05 -24.66
CA VAL A 102 -6.27 2.04 -25.75
C VAL A 102 -7.06 3.27 -25.31
N TYR A 103 -8.26 3.07 -24.75
CA TYR A 103 -9.23 4.13 -24.45
C TYR A 103 -9.22 4.57 -22.99
N ARG A 104 -8.42 3.91 -22.13
CA ARG A 104 -8.31 4.19 -20.69
C ARG A 104 -9.69 4.15 -20.02
N ASP A 105 -10.08 5.22 -19.34
CA ASP A 105 -11.32 5.27 -18.57
C ASP A 105 -12.55 5.64 -19.41
N SER A 106 -12.44 5.69 -20.74
CA SER A 106 -13.57 5.93 -21.63
C SER A 106 -14.43 4.67 -21.79
N LEU A 107 -15.19 4.32 -20.74
CA LEU A 107 -16.03 3.11 -20.68
C LEU A 107 -17.06 3.05 -21.81
N ARG A 108 -17.55 4.20 -22.28
CA ARG A 108 -18.46 4.27 -23.45
C ARG A 108 -17.77 3.78 -24.74
N MET A 109 -16.49 4.09 -24.92
CA MET A 109 -15.73 3.64 -26.09
C MET A 109 -15.36 2.16 -25.97
N ILE A 110 -15.05 1.70 -24.77
CA ILE A 110 -14.82 0.28 -24.49
C ILE A 110 -16.08 -0.54 -24.80
N SER A 111 -17.25 -0.11 -24.33
CA SER A 111 -18.52 -0.77 -24.63
C SER A 111 -18.82 -0.83 -26.12
N LYS A 112 -18.48 0.21 -26.88
CA LYS A 112 -18.64 0.21 -28.35
C LYS A 112 -17.73 -0.80 -29.05
N ASN A 113 -16.63 -1.23 -28.44
CA ASN A 113 -15.72 -2.23 -29.03
C ASN A 113 -16.08 -3.66 -28.62
N LEU A 114 -16.78 -3.86 -27.50
CA LEU A 114 -17.38 -5.14 -27.10
C LEU A 114 -18.70 -5.41 -27.86
N VAL A 115 -18.71 -5.14 -29.16
CA VAL A 115 -19.92 -5.18 -30.01
C VAL A 115 -20.66 -6.50 -29.81
N ASN A 116 -21.91 -6.41 -29.36
CA ASN A 116 -22.90 -7.47 -29.19
C ASN A 116 -22.73 -8.45 -28.01
N SER A 117 -21.67 -8.37 -27.19
CA SER A 117 -21.51 -9.26 -26.04
C SER A 117 -22.04 -8.67 -24.74
N LYS A 118 -21.74 -7.39 -24.46
CA LYS A 118 -22.07 -6.74 -23.19
C LYS A 118 -22.62 -5.34 -23.39
N SER A 119 -23.59 -4.96 -22.57
CA SER A 119 -24.14 -3.60 -22.58
C SER A 119 -23.17 -2.61 -21.93
N CYS A 120 -23.37 -1.31 -22.16
CA CYS A 120 -22.59 -0.26 -21.49
C CYS A 120 -22.72 -0.33 -19.97
N LYS A 121 -23.91 -0.75 -19.46
CA LYS A 121 -24.13 -0.97 -18.03
C LYS A 121 -23.21 -2.08 -17.51
N ASP A 122 -23.12 -3.20 -18.22
CA ASP A 122 -22.29 -4.34 -17.80
C ASP A 122 -20.81 -4.00 -17.81
N VAL A 123 -20.37 -3.19 -18.78
CA VAL A 123 -18.98 -2.68 -18.88
C VAL A 123 -18.65 -1.77 -17.69
N ILE A 124 -19.57 -0.91 -17.28
CA ILE A 124 -19.42 -0.05 -16.09
C ILE A 124 -19.37 -0.92 -14.83
N ASP A 125 -20.30 -1.85 -14.70
CA ASP A 125 -20.38 -2.77 -13.57
C ASP A 125 -19.07 -3.58 -13.42
N TYR A 126 -18.57 -4.13 -14.52
CA TYR A 126 -17.30 -4.86 -14.54
C TYR A 126 -16.10 -4.01 -14.15
N HIS A 127 -16.05 -2.76 -14.63
CA HIS A 127 -14.97 -1.85 -14.32
C HIS A 127 -14.85 -1.59 -12.81
N TYR A 128 -15.99 -1.34 -12.15
CA TYR A 128 -15.99 -1.02 -10.72
C TYR A 128 -15.92 -2.25 -9.82
N ARG A 129 -16.64 -3.34 -10.15
CA ARG A 129 -16.63 -4.57 -9.34
C ARG A 129 -15.31 -5.31 -9.43
N PHE A 130 -14.68 -5.33 -10.60
CA PHE A 130 -13.50 -6.17 -10.84
C PHE A 130 -12.26 -5.35 -11.21
N LYS A 131 -12.30 -4.54 -12.28
CA LYS A 131 -11.07 -3.95 -12.84
C LYS A 131 -10.35 -3.01 -11.88
N LEU A 132 -11.09 -2.17 -11.15
CA LEU A 132 -10.52 -1.25 -10.18
C LEU A 132 -9.80 -1.99 -9.04
N VAL A 133 -10.42 -3.05 -8.53
CA VAL A 133 -9.87 -3.90 -7.47
C VAL A 133 -8.62 -4.63 -7.96
N GLU A 134 -8.67 -5.20 -9.16
CA GLU A 134 -7.53 -5.86 -9.80
C GLU A 134 -6.33 -4.91 -9.94
N ASN A 135 -6.57 -3.69 -10.44
CA ASN A 135 -5.52 -2.67 -10.57
C ASN A 135 -4.92 -2.28 -9.21
N PHE A 136 -5.74 -2.17 -8.18
CA PHE A 136 -5.27 -1.88 -6.82
C PHE A 136 -4.44 -3.03 -6.24
N ARG A 137 -4.84 -4.28 -6.47
CA ARG A 137 -4.09 -5.47 -6.09
C ARG A 137 -2.73 -5.52 -6.79
N ARG A 138 -2.70 -5.35 -8.12
CA ARG A 138 -1.45 -5.27 -8.90
C ARG A 138 -0.52 -4.16 -8.39
N PHE A 139 -1.08 -3.01 -8.03
CA PHE A 139 -0.30 -1.93 -7.44
C PHE A 139 0.33 -2.33 -6.09
N LYS A 140 -0.42 -2.96 -5.19
CA LYS A 140 0.10 -3.45 -3.91
C LYS A 140 1.15 -4.55 -4.10
N ALA A 141 0.90 -5.52 -4.97
CA ALA A 141 1.83 -6.60 -5.27
C ALA A 141 3.17 -6.04 -5.79
N LYS A 142 3.11 -5.09 -6.75
CA LYS A 142 4.30 -4.41 -7.26
C LYS A 142 5.05 -3.62 -6.18
N LYS A 143 4.34 -3.02 -5.24
CA LYS A 143 4.97 -2.34 -4.08
C LYS A 143 5.66 -3.31 -3.14
N GLN A 144 5.06 -4.48 -2.89
CA GLN A 144 5.67 -5.53 -2.07
C GLN A 144 6.88 -6.15 -2.76
N GLU A 145 6.79 -6.41 -4.06
CA GLU A 145 7.91 -6.91 -4.87
C GLU A 145 9.07 -5.92 -4.86
N GLN A 146 8.81 -4.64 -5.10
CA GLN A 146 9.82 -3.59 -4.99
C GLN A 146 10.47 -3.54 -3.60
N ALA A 147 9.68 -3.71 -2.53
CA ALA A 147 10.21 -3.79 -1.17
C ALA A 147 11.09 -5.03 -0.95
N ARG A 148 10.69 -6.18 -1.51
CA ARG A 148 11.46 -7.44 -1.47
C ARG A 148 12.79 -7.32 -2.20
N GLU A 149 12.78 -6.81 -3.43
CA GLU A 149 13.99 -6.56 -4.23
C GLU A 149 14.95 -5.61 -3.50
N MET A 150 14.41 -4.58 -2.85
CA MET A 150 15.21 -3.66 -2.04
C MET A 150 15.85 -4.38 -0.85
N MET A 151 15.13 -5.25 -0.15
CA MET A 151 15.69 -6.05 0.95
C MET A 151 16.74 -7.04 0.46
N GLU A 152 16.49 -7.75 -0.64
CA GLU A 152 17.45 -8.69 -1.23
C GLU A 152 18.74 -7.98 -1.67
N THR A 153 18.61 -6.80 -2.27
CA THR A 153 19.76 -5.96 -2.63
C THR A 153 20.55 -5.54 -1.38
N VAL A 154 19.87 -5.25 -0.27
CA VAL A 154 20.50 -4.93 1.01
C VAL A 154 21.22 -6.15 1.59
N GLU A 155 20.56 -7.30 1.64
CA GLU A 155 21.14 -8.57 2.12
C GLU A 155 22.38 -8.96 1.31
N TYR A 156 22.30 -8.91 -0.02
CA TYR A 156 23.42 -9.18 -0.91
C TYR A 156 24.61 -8.26 -0.63
N ARG A 157 24.35 -6.96 -0.41
CA ARG A 157 25.40 -5.98 -0.09
C ARG A 157 26.00 -6.21 1.30
N MET A 158 25.19 -6.53 2.30
CA MET A 158 25.68 -6.87 3.64
C MET A 158 26.55 -8.13 3.62
N LEU A 159 26.13 -9.17 2.88
CA LEU A 159 26.91 -10.40 2.73
C LEU A 159 28.24 -10.13 2.02
N LYS A 160 28.24 -9.27 1.00
CA LYS A 160 29.45 -8.84 0.29
C LYS A 160 30.39 -8.03 1.20
N GLU A 161 29.86 -7.13 2.02
CA GLU A 161 30.66 -6.33 2.96
C GLU A 161 31.23 -7.20 4.09
N LYS A 162 30.46 -8.16 4.61
CA LYS A 162 30.94 -9.16 5.58
C LYS A 162 32.08 -10.00 5.00
N ARG A 163 31.95 -10.50 3.77
CA ARG A 163 33.02 -11.25 3.11
C ARG A 163 34.29 -10.39 2.93
N ASN A 164 34.13 -9.11 2.59
CA ASN A 164 35.25 -8.19 2.44
C ASN A 164 35.93 -7.85 3.78
N SER A 165 35.17 -7.75 4.88
CA SER A 165 35.75 -7.47 6.20
C SER A 165 36.46 -8.69 6.80
N GLU A 166 35.97 -9.90 6.53
CA GLU A 166 36.63 -11.15 6.86
C GLU A 166 37.96 -11.32 6.09
N ALA A 167 37.98 -10.99 4.80
CA ALA A 167 39.23 -11.00 4.00
C ALA A 167 40.29 -10.03 4.56
N ARG A 168 39.88 -8.81 4.94
CA ARG A 168 40.78 -7.82 5.57
C ARG A 168 41.26 -8.21 6.97
N ARG A 169 40.48 -9.01 7.71
CA ARG A 169 40.91 -9.55 9.00
C ARG A 169 41.92 -10.69 8.86
N GLY A 170 41.87 -11.44 7.75
CA GLY A 170 42.88 -12.45 7.43
C GLY A 170 44.25 -11.86 7.10
N GLU A 171 44.29 -10.67 6.48
CA GLU A 171 45.54 -10.00 6.09
C GLU A 171 46.27 -9.29 7.25
N HIS A 172 45.67 -9.18 8.43
CA HIS A 172 46.27 -8.51 9.60
C HIS A 172 46.71 -9.48 10.70
N SER A 173 46.80 -10.79 10.39
CA SER A 173 47.30 -11.82 11.30
C SER A 173 48.64 -12.42 10.87
N ASP A 174 49.34 -11.80 9.90
CA ASP A 174 50.72 -12.15 9.53
C ASP A 174 51.56 -10.88 9.36
N GLU A 175 51.89 -10.22 10.47
CA GLU A 175 53.10 -9.38 10.52
C GLU A 175 53.91 -9.76 11.77
N VAL A 176 54.90 -10.63 11.58
CA VAL A 176 56.17 -10.47 12.28
C VAL A 176 57.32 -10.76 11.31
N LEU A 177 58.16 -9.74 11.12
CA LEU A 177 59.53 -9.72 10.55
C LEU A 177 59.67 -9.68 9.02
N SER A 178 60.06 -8.52 8.48
CA SER A 178 61.49 -8.25 8.22
C SER A 178 61.72 -6.89 7.53
N SER A 179 62.69 -6.16 8.08
CA SER A 179 63.35 -4.95 7.59
C SER A 179 64.11 -5.17 6.28
N SER A 180 64.11 -4.18 5.38
CA SER A 180 65.32 -3.62 4.72
C SER A 180 64.97 -2.54 3.69
N ASP A 181 65.68 -1.42 3.76
CA ASP A 181 65.75 -0.35 2.77
C ASP A 181 66.26 -0.85 1.40
N ASP A 182 65.78 -0.27 0.29
CA ASP A 182 66.64 0.32 -0.75
C ASP A 182 65.85 1.03 -1.87
N ASP A 183 66.54 2.05 -2.39
CA ASP A 183 66.19 3.05 -3.41
C ASP A 183 66.17 2.44 -4.84
N GLY A 184 65.35 2.98 -5.75
CA GLY A 184 65.39 2.52 -7.15
C GLY A 184 64.21 2.91 -8.05
N CYS A 185 64.36 4.01 -8.77
CA CYS A 185 63.51 4.40 -9.90
C CYS A 185 63.76 3.50 -11.13
N ASN A 186 62.71 2.92 -11.74
CA ASN A 186 62.66 2.80 -13.21
C ASN A 186 61.27 2.52 -13.80
N THR A 187 61.07 3.16 -14.95
CA THR A 187 59.91 3.19 -15.84
C THR A 187 59.77 1.91 -16.69
N MET A 188 58.57 1.32 -16.83
CA MET A 188 57.88 1.06 -18.12
C MET A 188 56.65 0.13 -18.01
N VAL A 189 55.50 0.69 -18.44
CA VAL A 189 54.45 0.17 -19.33
C VAL A 189 54.08 -1.33 -19.30
N GLY A 190 52.83 -1.61 -18.92
CA GLY A 190 52.18 -2.92 -19.11
C GLY A 190 50.70 -2.93 -18.73
N LEU A 191 49.86 -2.33 -19.60
CA LEU A 191 48.42 -2.55 -19.80
C LEU A 191 47.64 -3.27 -18.68
N SER A 192 46.98 -2.49 -17.80
CA SER A 192 45.86 -2.97 -16.99
C SER A 192 44.65 -2.09 -17.24
N SER A 193 43.67 -2.65 -17.95
CA SER A 193 42.36 -2.08 -18.23
C SER A 193 41.55 -1.93 -16.93
N LYS A 194 41.73 -0.82 -16.23
CA LYS A 194 40.82 -0.38 -15.17
C LYS A 194 39.62 0.33 -15.82
N PRO A 195 38.36 -0.12 -15.61
CA PRO A 195 37.21 0.71 -15.92
C PRO A 195 37.19 1.89 -14.94
N LEU A 196 37.29 3.07 -15.53
CA LEU A 196 37.18 4.36 -14.90
C LEU A 196 35.72 4.58 -14.44
N HIS A 197 35.27 3.95 -13.35
CA HIS A 197 34.07 4.42 -12.67
C HIS A 197 34.45 5.58 -11.75
N ARG A 198 34.38 6.78 -12.33
CA ARG A 198 34.20 8.03 -11.61
C ARG A 198 32.94 7.89 -10.75
N ASN A 199 33.10 7.43 -9.52
CA ASN A 199 32.10 7.63 -8.49
C ASN A 199 32.09 9.13 -8.19
N GLY A 200 31.25 9.87 -8.94
CA GLY A 200 30.89 11.24 -8.58
C GLY A 200 30.45 11.26 -7.12
N ALA A 201 30.82 12.33 -6.41
CA ALA A 201 30.55 12.52 -4.99
C ALA A 201 29.09 12.14 -4.65
N ILE A 202 28.91 10.97 -4.04
CA ILE A 202 27.62 10.47 -3.60
C ILE A 202 27.14 11.45 -2.54
N ASN A 203 26.07 12.18 -2.88
CA ASN A 203 25.40 13.16 -2.04
C ASN A 203 25.21 12.56 -0.62
N ASN A 204 25.78 13.20 0.42
CA ASN A 204 25.82 12.68 1.80
C ASN A 204 24.44 12.31 2.36
N ARG A 205 23.38 12.87 1.77
CA ARG A 205 21.97 12.58 2.06
C ARG A 205 21.56 11.14 1.73
N ILE A 206 22.16 10.54 0.70
CA ILE A 206 21.87 9.16 0.27
C ILE A 206 22.56 8.16 1.22
N ARG A 207 23.79 8.47 1.67
CA ARG A 207 24.52 7.65 2.66
C ARG A 207 23.81 7.55 4.01
N THR A 208 23.09 8.60 4.42
CA THR A 208 22.33 8.59 5.69
C THR A 208 21.05 7.75 5.61
N TRP A 209 20.44 7.61 4.43
CA TRP A 209 19.26 6.76 4.23
C TRP A 209 19.58 5.26 4.25
N PHE A 210 20.76 4.86 3.75
CA PHE A 210 21.14 3.44 3.65
C PHE A 210 21.58 2.80 4.97
N ARG A 211 21.87 3.57 6.02
CA ARG A 211 22.34 3.02 7.31
C ARG A 211 21.22 2.61 8.27
N THR A 212 19.96 2.74 7.86
CA THR A 212 18.82 2.84 8.78
C THR A 212 17.65 1.88 8.50
N GLY A 213 17.81 0.94 7.56
CA GLY A 213 16.70 0.16 6.99
C GLY A 213 16.63 -1.33 7.34
N GLY A 214 17.33 -1.83 8.35
CA GLY A 214 17.23 -3.25 8.69
C GLY A 214 18.09 -3.67 9.87
N GLN A 215 17.53 -3.65 11.08
CA GLN A 215 17.96 -4.51 12.18
C GLN A 215 16.87 -4.55 13.26
N THR A 216 16.42 -5.75 13.60
CA THR A 216 15.37 -6.07 14.57
C THR A 216 15.81 -5.95 16.03
N ASN A 217 17.02 -5.45 16.30
CA ASN A 217 17.54 -5.22 17.64
C ASN A 217 17.99 -3.76 17.78
N GLY A 218 17.11 -2.92 18.33
CA GLY A 218 17.46 -1.71 19.08
C GLY A 218 18.12 -0.52 18.36
N ASN A 219 18.41 -0.60 17.06
CA ASN A 219 19.00 0.50 16.30
C ASN A 219 18.03 1.01 15.22
N ASP A 220 16.93 1.60 15.68
CA ASP A 220 16.10 2.45 14.83
C ASP A 220 16.99 3.49 14.15
N GLY A 221 16.83 3.65 12.84
CA GLY A 221 17.61 4.62 12.12
C GLY A 221 17.37 6.05 12.60
N ALA A 222 18.38 6.93 12.55
CA ALA A 222 18.26 8.31 13.04
C ALA A 222 17.00 9.07 12.53
N THR A 223 16.59 8.82 11.29
CA THR A 223 15.34 9.37 10.72
C THR A 223 14.09 8.73 11.33
N GLN A 224 14.09 7.41 11.53
CA GLN A 224 12.98 6.68 12.16
C GLN A 224 12.89 6.99 13.65
N LEU A 225 14.01 7.11 14.37
CA LEU A 225 14.07 7.61 15.75
C LEU A 225 13.46 8.99 15.86
N ARG A 226 13.84 9.93 14.98
CA ARG A 226 13.24 11.27 14.93
C ARG A 226 11.74 11.21 14.66
N ARG A 227 11.30 10.33 13.76
CA ARG A 227 9.87 10.12 13.48
C ARG A 227 9.12 9.55 14.67
N ASN A 228 9.66 8.51 15.30
CA ASN A 228 9.08 7.86 16.47
C ASN A 228 8.98 8.86 17.63
N ARG A 229 10.05 9.62 17.90
CA ARG A 229 10.03 10.71 18.89
C ARG A 229 9.01 11.79 18.56
N ALA A 230 8.93 12.25 17.32
CA ALA A 230 7.92 13.23 16.91
C ALA A 230 6.50 12.69 17.11
N CYS A 231 6.25 11.42 16.79
CA CYS A 231 4.96 10.78 17.03
C CYS A 231 4.64 10.68 18.53
N THR A 232 5.59 10.23 19.34
CA THR A 232 5.43 10.15 20.81
C THR A 232 5.13 11.52 21.40
N PHE A 233 5.90 12.54 21.03
CA PHE A 233 5.69 13.92 21.46
C PHE A 233 4.30 14.44 21.09
N LEU A 234 3.85 14.21 19.85
CA LEU A 234 2.52 14.65 19.42
C LEU A 234 1.38 13.94 20.15
N ILE A 235 1.56 12.66 20.49
CA ILE A 235 0.61 11.90 21.31
C ILE A 235 0.59 12.48 22.74
N GLU A 236 1.75 12.87 23.27
CA GLU A 236 1.85 13.49 24.59
C GLU A 236 1.15 14.85 24.64
N VAL A 237 1.34 15.70 23.64
CA VAL A 237 0.61 16.96 23.48
C VAL A 237 -0.90 16.70 23.44
N LYS A 238 -1.35 15.68 22.69
CA LYS A 238 -2.76 15.30 22.63
C LYS A 238 -3.30 14.89 24.01
N ASN A 239 -2.53 14.10 24.77
CA ASN A 239 -2.97 13.55 26.04
C ASN A 239 -2.96 14.58 27.18
N GLN A 240 -2.01 15.52 27.16
CA GLN A 240 -1.83 16.48 28.26
C GLN A 240 -2.50 17.82 27.99
N VAL A 241 -2.42 18.33 26.75
CA VAL A 241 -3.00 19.64 26.36
C VAL A 241 -4.39 19.47 25.76
N GLY A 242 -4.61 18.38 25.02
CA GLY A 242 -5.91 18.03 24.44
C GLY A 242 -5.88 17.87 22.92
N THR A 243 -6.98 17.31 22.39
CA THR A 243 -7.10 16.98 20.95
C THR A 243 -7.08 18.22 20.06
N ASP A 244 -7.67 19.34 20.50
CA ASP A 244 -7.71 20.58 19.74
C ASP A 244 -6.31 21.21 19.60
N ALA A 245 -5.52 21.18 20.68
CA ALA A 245 -4.13 21.60 20.69
C ALA A 245 -3.27 20.78 19.72
N TYR A 246 -3.43 19.45 19.74
CA TYR A 246 -2.78 18.56 18.78
C TYR A 246 -3.14 18.89 17.33
N MET A 247 -4.43 19.10 17.04
CA MET A 247 -4.89 19.42 15.68
C MET A 247 -4.38 20.79 15.20
N ALA A 248 -4.36 21.79 16.08
CA ALA A 248 -3.81 23.11 15.79
C ALA A 248 -2.30 23.03 15.47
N LEU A 249 -1.53 22.32 16.30
CA LEU A 249 -0.09 22.15 16.11
C LEU A 249 0.22 21.38 14.81
N ALA A 250 -0.50 20.28 14.55
CA ALA A 250 -0.36 19.50 13.32
C ALA A 250 -0.69 20.33 12.07
N LYS A 251 -1.69 21.21 12.15
CA LYS A 251 -2.05 22.14 11.06
C LYS A 251 -0.93 23.16 10.81
N CYS A 252 -0.37 23.76 11.85
CA CYS A 252 0.77 24.69 11.73
C CYS A 252 2.00 24.02 11.10
N LEU A 253 2.36 22.81 11.56
CA LEU A 253 3.47 22.04 10.99
C LEU A 253 3.22 21.63 9.53
N ARG A 254 1.98 21.31 9.17
CA ARG A 254 1.61 20.98 7.79
C ARG A 254 1.68 22.20 6.87
N ALA A 255 1.21 23.36 7.34
CA ALA A 255 1.27 24.62 6.59
C ALA A 255 2.73 25.02 6.27
N TYR A 256 3.62 24.86 7.24
CA TYR A 256 5.06 25.09 7.07
C TYR A 256 5.67 24.16 6.01
N ASN A 257 5.41 22.85 6.11
CA ASN A 257 5.93 21.87 5.16
C ASN A 257 5.36 22.01 3.75
N ALA A 258 4.14 22.53 3.62
CA ALA A 258 3.50 22.81 2.34
C ALA A 258 3.99 24.12 1.68
N GLN A 259 5.03 24.77 2.22
CA GLN A 259 5.57 26.05 1.77
C GLN A 259 4.53 27.18 1.72
N CYS A 260 3.43 27.06 2.47
CA CYS A 260 2.41 28.08 2.58
C CYS A 260 2.83 29.11 3.63
N GLN A 261 3.58 30.13 3.21
CA GLN A 261 3.81 31.46 3.86
C GLN A 261 4.17 31.52 5.37
N SER A 262 4.22 30.40 6.08
CA SER A 262 4.46 30.32 7.51
C SER A 262 5.96 30.21 7.75
N SER A 263 6.51 31.15 8.50
CA SER A 263 7.89 31.08 8.93
C SER A 263 8.03 30.10 10.10
N LEU A 264 9.24 29.57 10.31
CA LEU A 264 9.52 28.76 11.50
C LEU A 264 9.33 29.55 12.81
N LEU A 265 9.44 30.88 12.78
CA LEU A 265 9.13 31.75 13.92
C LEU A 265 7.64 31.73 14.25
N ASP A 266 6.77 31.72 13.24
CA ASP A 266 5.32 31.62 13.42
C ASP A 266 4.92 30.26 13.99
N VAL A 267 5.62 29.19 13.58
CA VAL A 267 5.46 27.85 14.16
C VAL A 267 5.87 27.84 15.62
N LYS A 268 6.99 28.48 15.99
CA LYS A 268 7.44 28.61 17.39
C LYS A 268 6.42 29.39 18.22
N ALA A 269 5.94 30.53 17.73
CA ALA A 269 4.95 31.34 18.43
C ALA A 269 3.62 30.59 18.62
N SER A 270 3.15 29.88 17.58
CA SER A 270 1.95 29.06 17.66
C SER A 270 2.11 27.90 18.65
N ALA A 271 3.26 27.23 18.62
CA ALA A 271 3.58 26.15 19.56
C ALA A 271 3.64 26.66 21.00
N GLN A 272 4.21 27.85 21.23
CA GLN A 272 4.25 28.50 22.53
C GLN A 272 2.84 28.80 23.02
N ASP A 273 1.96 29.31 22.15
CA ASP A 273 0.57 29.62 22.47
C ASP A 273 -0.24 28.37 22.84
N ILE A 274 -0.11 27.31 22.03
CA ILE A 274 -0.80 26.03 22.23
C ILE A 274 -0.36 25.36 23.53
N MET A 275 0.94 25.41 23.86
CA MET A 275 1.53 24.73 25.01
C MET A 275 1.77 25.67 26.21
N LYS A 276 1.09 26.83 26.28
CA LYS A 276 1.22 27.80 27.39
C LYS A 276 1.05 27.16 28.77
N SER A 277 0.12 26.21 28.88
CA SER A 277 -0.18 25.51 30.14
C SER A 277 0.82 24.39 30.47
N HIS A 278 1.69 24.01 29.54
CA HIS A 278 2.68 22.92 29.68
C HIS A 278 4.06 23.35 29.16
N PRO A 279 4.80 24.19 29.91
CA PRO A 279 6.07 24.77 29.44
C PRO A 279 7.15 23.74 29.09
N TYR A 280 7.18 22.60 29.77
CA TYR A 280 8.15 21.53 29.48
C TYR A 280 7.94 20.91 28.08
N LEU A 281 6.70 20.78 27.62
CA LEU A 281 6.41 20.30 26.25
C LEU A 281 6.86 21.32 25.21
N PHE A 282 6.72 22.60 25.51
CA PHE A 282 7.23 23.65 24.63
C PHE A 282 8.77 23.66 24.59
N GLU A 283 9.43 23.50 25.72
CA GLU A 283 10.90 23.39 25.79
C GLU A 283 11.40 22.16 25.02
N GLU A 284 10.75 21.00 25.16
CA GLU A 284 11.06 19.80 24.39
C GLU A 284 10.85 20.04 22.88
N PHE A 285 9.74 20.69 22.51
CA PHE A 285 9.46 21.05 21.11
C PHE A 285 10.59 21.89 20.48
N VAL A 286 11.02 22.92 21.20
CA VAL A 286 12.08 23.84 20.74
C VAL A 286 13.44 23.13 20.69
N ASN A 287 13.78 22.35 21.72
CA ASN A 287 15.09 21.74 21.86
C ASN A 287 15.30 20.52 20.96
N GLU A 288 14.25 19.73 20.71
CA GLU A 288 14.35 18.50 19.93
C GLU A 288 13.99 18.70 18.46
N PHE A 289 13.00 19.55 18.14
CA PHE A 289 12.41 19.59 16.80
C PHE A 289 12.69 20.87 16.01
N LEU A 290 13.00 22.00 16.65
CA LEU A 290 13.37 23.22 15.93
C LEU A 290 14.88 23.30 15.59
N PRO A 291 15.22 23.87 14.41
CA PRO A 291 16.60 24.16 14.02
C PRO A 291 17.27 25.10 15.03
N LYS A 292 18.60 24.98 15.18
CA LYS A 292 19.37 25.72 16.19
C LYS A 292 19.28 27.24 16.01
N GLU A 293 19.05 27.69 14.79
CA GLU A 293 18.93 29.10 14.41
C GLU A 293 17.69 29.77 15.01
N ILE A 294 16.72 28.98 15.50
CA ILE A 294 15.40 29.44 15.96
C ILE A 294 15.11 29.00 17.39
N ARG A 295 16.05 28.30 18.03
CA ARG A 295 15.97 27.95 19.46
C ARG A 295 16.03 29.19 20.32
#